data_AF-Q18BA0-F1
#
_entry.id   AF-Q18BA0-F1
#
_cell.length_a   1.000
_cell.length_b   1.000
_cell.length_c   1.000
_cell.angle_alpha   90.00
_cell.angle_beta   90.00
_cell.angle_gamma   90.00
#
_symmetry.space_group_name_H-M   'P 1'
#
loop_
_entity.id
_entity.type
_entity.pdbx_description
1 polymer ?
#
loop_
_entity_poly.entity_id
_entity_poly.type
_entity_poly.pdbx_seq_one_letter_code
_entity_poly.pdbx_strand_id
1 'polypeptide(L)' 'MSVIVMCSRCGKEIDKYRNKYITYYEKNTNAEIKVCINCALDLLEKTRENQELNIQEFQDTIIL' A
#
# COMPACT_ATOMS: atom_id res chain seq x y z
N MET A 1 0.03 9.00 -26.93
CA MET A 1 -0.64 9.83 -25.92
C MET A 1 -0.38 9.17 -24.57
N SER A 2 0.35 9.82 -23.66
CA SER A 2 0.55 9.29 -22.31
C SER A 2 -0.62 9.69 -21.44
N VAL A 3 -1.23 8.74 -20.74
CA VAL A 3 -2.22 9.03 -19.70
C VAL A 3 -1.48 9.01 -18.38
N ILE A 4 -1.23 10.20 -17.83
CA ILE A 4 -0.55 10.36 -16.54
C ILE A 4 -1.59 10.33 -15.42
N VAL A 5 -1.35 9.50 -14.41
CA VAL A 5 -2.10 9.50 -13.15
C VAL A 5 -1.17 9.83 -12.00
N MET A 6 -1.65 10.51 -10.97
CA MET A 6 -0.85 10.79 -9.78
C MET A 6 -1.01 9.69 -8.74
N CYS A 7 0.11 9.30 -8.13
CA CYS A 7 0.11 8.46 -6.95
C CYS A 7 -0.47 9.24 -5.76
N SER A 8 -1.58 8.78 -5.19
CA SER A 8 -2.23 9.44 -4.06
C SER A 8 -1.38 9.43 -2.77
N ARG A 9 -0.32 8.59 -2.71
CA ARG A 9 0.53 8.45 -1.52
C ARG A 9 1.82 9.28 -1.56
N CYS A 10 2.47 9.37 -2.73
CA CYS A 10 3.76 10.08 -2.86
C CYS A 10 3.75 11.22 -3.87
N GLY A 11 2.60 11.48 -4.53
CA GLY A 11 2.45 12.57 -5.51
C GLY A 11 3.19 12.36 -6.83
N LYS A 12 3.92 11.25 -7.00
CA LYS A 12 4.64 10.96 -8.25
C LYS A 12 3.69 10.65 -9.39
N GLU A 13 4.06 11.11 -10.57
CA GLU A 13 3.40 10.77 -11.83
C GLU A 13 3.62 9.30 -12.19
N ILE A 14 2.57 8.66 -12.69
CA ILE A 14 2.53 7.28 -13.15
C ILE A 14 2.00 7.32 -14.58
N ASP A 15 2.79 6.88 -15.55
CA ASP A 15 2.28 6.67 -16.90
C ASP A 15 1.46 5.36 -16.92
N LYS A 16 0.15 5.49 -17.18
CA LYS A 16 -0.81 4.37 -17.12
C LYS A 16 -0.46 3.20 -18.04
N TYR A 17 0.26 3.46 -19.14
CA TYR A 17 0.61 2.43 -20.11
C TYR A 17 1.99 1.84 -19.89
N ARG A 18 2.88 2.56 -19.23
CA ARG A 18 4.29 2.15 -19.02
C ARG A 18 4.57 1.66 -17.61
N ASN A 19 3.88 2.20 -16.61
CA ASN A 19 4.14 1.92 -15.21
C ASN A 19 3.05 1.01 -14.62
N LYS A 20 3.48 0.01 -13.84
CA LYS A 20 2.58 -0.79 -13.01
C LYS A 20 2.15 0.04 -11.79
N TYR A 21 0.85 0.05 -11.51
CA TYR A 21 0.27 0.70 -10.34
C TYR A 21 -0.95 -0.11 -9.86
N ILE A 22 -1.34 0.11 -8.61
CA ILE A 22 -2.51 -0.52 -8.00
C ILE A 22 -3.61 0.51 -7.86
N THR A 23 -4.85 0.07 -8.05
CA THR A 23 -6.04 0.87 -7.79
C THR A 23 -6.87 0.16 -6.74
N TYR A 24 -7.30 0.89 -5.71
CA TYR A 24 -8.24 0.39 -4.70
C TYR A 24 -9.24 1.48 -4.33
N TYR A 25 -10.35 1.07 -3.73
CA TYR A 25 -11.39 1.99 -3.29
C TYR A 25 -11.30 2.18 -1.78
N GLU A 26 -11.30 3.45 -1.34
CA GLU A 26 -11.39 3.76 0.08
C GLU A 26 -12.81 3.49 0.59
N LYS A 27 -12.95 2.62 1.60
CA LYS A 27 -14.27 2.14 2.09
C LYS A 27 -15.22 3.26 2.52
N ASN A 28 -14.68 4.36 3.04
CA ASN A 28 -15.49 5.43 3.64
C ASN A 28 -15.98 6.45 2.62
N THR A 29 -15.18 6.72 1.59
CA THR A 29 -15.44 7.77 0.61
C THR A 29 -15.81 7.21 -0.77
N ASN A 30 -15.64 5.89 -0.97
CA ASN A 30 -15.64 5.23 -2.28
C ASN A 30 -14.71 5.90 -3.30
N ALA A 31 -13.73 6.68 -2.82
CA ALA A 31 -12.77 7.34 -3.69
C ALA A 31 -11.85 6.30 -4.33
N GLU A 32 -11.65 6.43 -5.64
CA GLU A 32 -10.68 5.63 -6.37
C GLU A 32 -9.26 6.12 -6.03
N ILE A 33 -8.50 5.30 -5.31
CA ILE A 33 -7.13 5.60 -4.90
C ILE A 33 -6.16 4.85 -5.81
N LYS A 34 -5.19 5.58 -6.37
CA LYS A 34 -4.16 5.05 -7.28
C LYS A 34 -2.81 5.16 -6.61
N VAL A 35 -2.09 4.05 -6.51
CA VAL A 35 -0.80 3.99 -5.81
C VAL A 35 0.25 3.32 -6.70
N CYS A 36 1.42 3.96 -6.83
CA CYS A 36 2.54 3.40 -7.59
C CYS A 36 3.06 2.13 -6.90
N ILE A 37 3.66 1.23 -7.68
CA ILE A 37 4.10 -0.07 -7.18
C ILE A 37 5.05 0.04 -5.98
N ASN A 38 5.98 1.00 -5.96
CA ASN A 38 6.91 1.17 -4.85
C ASN A 38 6.19 1.53 -3.55
N CYS A 39 5.19 2.41 -3.62
CA CYS A 39 4.39 2.78 -2.45
C CYS A 39 3.48 1.65 -1.99
N ALA A 40 3.05 0.77 -2.90
CA ALA A 40 2.29 -0.43 -2.55
C ALA A 40 3.19 -1.48 -1.87
N LEU A 41 4.42 -1.68 -2.36
CA LEU A 41 5.39 -2.57 -1.73
C LEU A 41 5.75 -2.11 -0.32
N ASP A 42 6.00 -0.82 -0.11
CA ASP A 42 6.25 -0.24 1.23
C ASP A 42 5.06 -0.47 2.19
N LEU A 43 3.81 -0.45 1.69
CA LEU A 43 2.64 -0.80 2.52
C LEU A 43 2.66 -2.28 2.92
N LEU A 44 2.99 -3.16 1.99
CA LEU A 44 3.03 -4.60 2.23
C LEU A 44 4.14 -4.98 3.20
N GLU A 45 5.33 -4.39 3.05
CA GLU A 45 6.46 -4.59 3.96
C GLU A 45 6.11 -4.13 5.37
N LYS A 46 5.56 -2.91 5.53
CA LYS A 46 5.11 -2.41 6.85
C LYS A 46 3.99 -3.24 7.46
N THR A 47 3.09 -3.77 6.63
CA THR A 47 2.03 -4.66 7.12
C THR A 47 2.61 -5.99 7.61
N ARG A 48 3.60 -6.54 6.89
CA ARG A 48 4.30 -7.76 7.31
C ARG A 48 5.06 -7.53 8.62
N GLU A 49 5.82 -6.45 8.73
CA GLU A 49 6.55 -6.10 9.97
C GLU A 49 5.59 -5.96 11.16
N ASN A 50 4.44 -5.29 10.98
CA ASN A 50 3.43 -5.17 12.02
C ASN A 50 2.76 -6.51 12.38
N GLN A 51 2.61 -7.43 11.41
CA GLN A 51 2.10 -8.78 11.69
C GLN A 51 3.12 -9.61 12.47
N GLU A 52 4.40 -9.54 12.11
CA GLU A 52 5.50 -10.22 12.81
C GLU A 52 5.62 -9.73 14.26
N LEU A 53 5.54 -8.41 14.49
CA LEU A 53 5.51 -7.82 15.83
C LEU A 53 4.32 -8.31 16.65
N ASN A 54 3.12 -8.34 16.07
CA ASN A 54 1.91 -8.77 16.78
C ASN A 54 1.95 -10.28 17.12
N ILE A 55 2.53 -11.11 16.25
CA ILE A 55 2.75 -12.54 16.54
C ILE A 55 3.73 -12.71 17.71
N GLN A 56 4.79 -11.90 17.76
CA GLN A 56 5.78 -11.97 18.83
C GLN A 56 5.20 -11.53 20.18
N GLU A 57 4.42 -10.43 20.21
CA GLU A 57 3.68 -10.01 21.41
C GLU A 57 2.67 -11.07 21.88
N PHE A 58 2.02 -11.78 20.95
CA PHE A 58 1.13 -12.90 21.28
C PHE A 58 1.88 -14.10 21.87
N GLN A 59 3.08 -14.42 21.37
CA GLN A 59 3.90 -15.51 21.91
C GLN A 59 4.41 -15.19 23.33
N ASP A 60 4.86 -13.97 23.59
CA ASP A 60 5.29 -13.54 24.92
C ASP A 60 4.12 -13.49 25.93
N THR A 61 2.88 -13.27 25.47
CA THR A 61 1.68 -13.28 26.32
C THR A 61 1.20 -14.69 26.69
N ILE A 62 1.48 -15.71 25.86
CA ILE A 62 1.08 -17.10 26.13
C ILE A 62 2.08 -17.80 27.07
N ILE A 63 3.32 -17.33 27.15
CA ILE A 63 4.35 -17.82 28.07
C ILE A 63 4.29 -16.98 29.37
N LEU A 64 3.21 -17.10 30.14
CA LEU A 64 3.13 -16.59 31.52
C LEU A 64 2.13 -17.41 32.36
#